data_AF-A0A2P8CY83-F1
#
_entry.id   AF-A0A2P8CY83-F1
#
_cell.length_a   1.000
_cell.length_b   1.000
_cell.length_c   1.000
_cell.angle_alpha   90.00
_cell.angle_beta   90.00
_cell.angle_gamma   90.00
#
_symmetry.space_group_name_H-M   'P 1'
#
loop_
_entity.id
_entity.type
_entity.pdbx_description
1 polymer ?
#
loop_
_entity_poly.entity_id
_entity_poly.type
_entity_poly.pdbx_seq_one_letter_code
_entity_poly.pdbx_strand_id
1 'polypeptide(L)'
;MSWFGLWHGGSGYSYSDASHMERFRSLADVADALKSRFHGANWRQEFDYVARDPERVFTPGVDETSYIDLYRSADADLSCIERRAYFGPRGGVRFE
;
A
#
# COMPACT_ATOMS: atom_id res chain seq x y z
N MET A 1 9.21 -13.68 1.82
CA MET A 1 8.23 -13.84 0.72
C MET A 1 7.65 -12.48 0.44
N SER A 2 7.63 -12.03 -0.82
CA SER A 2 7.09 -10.72 -1.19
C SER A 2 5.57 -10.66 -1.03
N TRP A 3 5.06 -9.44 -0.91
CA TRP A 3 3.64 -9.10 -0.94
C TRP A 3 3.41 -8.08 -2.04
N PHE A 4 2.21 -8.09 -2.60
CA PHE A 4 1.78 -7.16 -3.63
C PHE A 4 0.56 -6.43 -3.09
N GLY A 5 0.63 -5.10 -3.00
CA GLY A 5 -0.36 -4.29 -2.30
C GLY A 5 -1.04 -3.27 -3.19
N LEU A 6 -2.36 -3.21 -3.13
CA LEU A 6 -3.16 -2.12 -3.69
C LEU A 6 -3.58 -1.16 -2.59
N TRP A 7 -3.33 0.12 -2.82
CA TRP A 7 -3.70 1.17 -1.89
C TRP A 7 -5.13 1.63 -2.10
N HIS A 8 -5.85 1.78 -1.00
CA HIS A 8 -7.23 2.24 -0.97
C HIS A 8 -7.42 3.28 0.14
N GLY A 9 -8.42 4.14 -0.05
CA GLY A 9 -8.81 5.15 0.94
C GLY A 9 -7.98 6.44 0.86
N GLY A 10 -8.41 7.44 1.63
CA GLY A 10 -7.92 8.81 1.48
C GLY A 10 -8.32 9.47 0.16
N SER A 11 -7.98 10.75 -0.03
CA SER A 11 -8.32 11.52 -1.23
C SER A 11 -7.47 11.18 -2.47
N GLY A 12 -6.52 10.26 -2.36
CA GLY A 12 -5.50 10.02 -3.40
C GLY A 12 -5.27 8.57 -3.82
N TYR A 13 -5.90 7.57 -3.18
CA TYR A 13 -5.75 6.16 -3.54
C TYR A 13 -7.11 5.51 -3.82
N SER A 14 -7.52 5.57 -5.08
CA SER A 14 -8.71 4.87 -5.60
C SER A 14 -8.34 3.96 -6.77
N TYR A 15 -7.18 3.30 -6.70
CA TYR A 15 -6.72 2.44 -7.77
C TYR A 15 -7.45 1.09 -7.70
N SER A 16 -8.02 0.65 -8.82
CA SER A 16 -8.84 -0.55 -8.91
C SER A 16 -8.26 -1.63 -9.81
N ASP A 17 -7.02 -1.45 -10.31
CA ASP A 17 -6.37 -2.40 -11.20
C ASP A 17 -4.94 -2.73 -10.77
N ALA A 18 -4.51 -3.93 -11.18
CA ALA A 18 -3.23 -4.52 -10.78
C ALA A 18 -2.00 -3.73 -11.24
N SER A 19 -2.12 -2.82 -12.23
CA SER A 19 -0.97 -2.03 -12.70
C SER A 19 -0.46 -1.03 -11.65
N HIS A 20 -1.30 -0.70 -10.67
CA HIS A 20 -0.97 0.15 -9.54
C HIS A 20 -0.49 -0.61 -8.30
N MET A 21 -0.31 -1.94 -8.39
CA MET A 21 0.25 -2.72 -7.30
C MET A 21 1.67 -2.28 -6.97
N GLU A 22 1.91 -2.10 -5.68
CA GLU A 22 3.23 -1.89 -5.10
C GLU A 22 3.76 -3.20 -4.52
N ARG A 23 5.02 -3.50 -4.77
CA ARG A 23 5.68 -4.68 -4.22
C ARG A 23 6.33 -4.34 -2.89
N PHE A 24 6.08 -5.18 -1.89
CA PHE A 24 6.69 -5.13 -0.56
C PHE A 24 7.51 -6.39 -0.32
N ARG A 25 8.66 -6.28 0.35
CA ARG A 25 9.51 -7.47 0.64
C ARG A 25 9.01 -8.22 1.86
N SER A 26 8.28 -7.54 2.74
CA SER A 26 7.74 -8.08 3.99
C SER A 26 6.48 -7.32 4.45
N LEU A 27 5.77 -7.86 5.44
CA LEU A 27 4.69 -7.12 6.10
C LEU A 27 5.20 -5.94 6.93
N ALA A 28 6.46 -5.95 7.37
CA ALA A 28 7.05 -4.81 8.05
C ALA A 28 7.19 -3.63 7.08
N ASP A 29 7.63 -3.89 5.85
CA ASP A 29 7.70 -2.87 4.79
C ASP A 29 6.33 -2.24 4.51
N VAL A 30 5.26 -3.06 4.50
CA VAL A 30 3.87 -2.58 4.34
C VAL A 30 3.49 -1.63 5.47
N ALA A 31 3.78 -2.01 6.72
CA ALA A 31 3.48 -1.18 7.88
C ALA A 31 4.27 0.13 7.89
N ASP A 32 5.55 0.07 7.49
CA ASP A 32 6.41 1.23 7.40
C ASP A 32 5.95 2.17 6.27
N ALA A 33 5.50 1.63 5.13
CA ALA A 33 4.95 2.44 4.05
C ALA A 33 3.67 3.19 4.48
N LEU A 34 2.74 2.53 5.17
CA LEU A 34 1.54 3.17 5.72
C LEU A 34 1.90 4.34 6.65
N LYS A 35 2.75 4.08 7.65
CA LYS A 35 3.19 5.12 8.60
C LYS A 35 3.93 6.26 7.91
N SER A 36 4.82 5.91 6.98
CA SER A 36 5.61 6.87 6.22
C SER A 36 4.71 7.82 5.45
N ARG A 37 3.69 7.31 4.75
CA ARG A 37 2.74 8.14 3.98
C ARG A 37 1.80 8.95 4.88
N PHE A 38 1.44 8.42 6.04
CA PHE A 38 0.62 9.12 7.01
C PHE A 38 1.33 10.33 7.62
N HIS A 39 2.61 10.17 7.97
CA HIS A 39 3.43 11.26 8.51
C HIS A 39 4.10 12.11 7.43
N GLY A 40 4.02 11.69 6.16
CA GLY A 40 5.03 12.02 5.18
C GLY A 40 4.59 12.29 3.76
N ALA A 41 3.33 12.66 3.57
CA ALA A 41 2.78 13.10 2.28
C ALA A 41 3.61 14.18 1.54
N ASN A 42 4.51 14.88 2.25
CA ASN A 42 5.27 16.03 1.75
C ASN A 42 6.70 15.69 1.25
N TRP A 43 7.11 14.42 1.19
CA TRP A 43 8.42 14.00 0.68
C TRP A 43 8.30 12.95 -0.43
N ARG A 44 9.29 12.93 -1.33
CA ARG A 44 9.35 11.95 -2.42
C ARG A 44 9.58 10.56 -1.84
N GLN A 45 8.69 9.63 -2.14
CA GLN A 45 8.87 8.21 -1.82
C GLN A 45 8.97 7.40 -3.11
N GLU A 46 9.57 6.23 -3.01
CA GLU A 46 9.73 5.29 -4.11
C GLU A 46 8.56 4.32 -4.10
N PHE A 47 7.95 4.12 -5.26
CA PHE A 47 7.03 3.01 -5.50
C PHE A 47 7.74 1.97 -6.35
N ASP A 48 7.84 0.74 -5.84
CA ASP A 48 8.28 -0.43 -6.61
C ASP A 48 7.06 -1.06 -7.26
N TYR A 49 6.66 -0.54 -8.42
CA TYR A 49 5.49 -1.04 -9.12
C TYR A 49 5.75 -2.40 -9.75
N VAL A 50 4.70 -3.20 -9.80
CA VAL A 50 4.75 -4.54 -10.41
C VAL A 50 4.79 -4.47 -11.94
N ALA A 51 4.00 -3.57 -12.53
CA ALA A 51 3.74 -3.53 -13.98
C ALA A 51 4.33 -2.31 -14.70
N ARG A 52 5.09 -1.47 -13.99
CA ARG A 52 5.76 -0.28 -14.55
C ARG A 52 7.09 -0.04 -13.85
N ASP A 53 7.91 0.82 -14.44
CA ASP A 53 9.19 1.20 -13.84
C ASP A 53 8.97 1.83 -12.45
N PRO A 54 9.89 1.60 -11.49
CA PRO A 54 9.83 2.27 -10.21
C PRO A 54 9.86 3.79 -10.37
N GLU A 55 8.99 4.49 -9.65
CA GLU A 55 8.90 5.96 -9.71
C GLU A 55 9.14 6.58 -8.34
N ARG A 56 9.85 7.72 -8.32
CA ARG A 56 9.99 8.56 -7.12
C ARG A 56 9.03 9.73 -7.19
N VAL A 57 7.89 9.61 -6.53
CA VAL A 57 6.79 10.59 -6.59
C VAL A 57 6.46 11.16 -5.21
N PHE A 58 5.83 12.33 -5.19
CA PHE A 58 5.14 12.80 -3.99
C PHE A 58 3.91 11.92 -3.80
N THR A 59 3.97 11.05 -2.81
CA THR A 59 2.89 10.10 -2.55
C THR A 59 1.73 10.87 -1.93
N PRO A 60 0.48 10.66 -2.39
CA PRO A 60 -0.66 11.19 -1.67
C PRO A 60 -0.57 10.80 -0.19
N GLY A 61 -0.91 11.75 0.67
CA GLY A 61 -1.06 11.47 2.09
C GLY A 61 -2.16 10.44 2.30
N VAL A 62 -1.91 9.52 3.22
CA VAL A 62 -2.93 8.59 3.71
C VAL A 62 -3.43 9.07 5.06
N ASP A 63 -4.66 8.70 5.40
CA ASP A 63 -5.29 8.98 6.68
C ASP A 63 -5.70 7.67 7.38
N GLU A 64 -6.38 7.78 8.51
CA GLU A 64 -6.83 6.61 9.29
C GLU A 64 -7.86 5.73 8.55
N THR A 65 -8.46 6.21 7.46
CA THR A 65 -9.38 5.44 6.61
C THR A 65 -8.67 4.69 5.50
N SER A 66 -7.38 4.92 5.32
CA SER A 66 -6.58 4.32 4.27
C SER A 66 -6.12 2.90 4.66
N TYR A 67 -6.07 2.02 3.66
CA TYR A 67 -5.67 0.63 3.83
C TYR A 67 -4.97 0.10 2.57
N ILE A 68 -4.34 -1.07 2.71
CA ILE A 68 -3.69 -1.79 1.62
C ILE A 68 -4.26 -3.21 1.57
N ASP A 69 -4.82 -3.59 0.42
CA ASP A 69 -5.18 -4.97 0.14
C ASP A 69 -3.96 -5.72 -0.39
N LEU A 70 -3.62 -6.84 0.25
CA LEU A 70 -2.40 -7.59 0.03
C LEU A 70 -2.68 -8.95 -0.60
N TYR A 71 -1.80 -9.31 -1.53
CA TYR A 71 -1.86 -10.52 -2.33
C TYR A 71 -0.48 -11.18 -2.39
N ARG A 72 -0.43 -12.51 -2.61
CA ARG A 72 0.81 -13.29 -2.76
C ARG A 72 1.35 -13.30 -4.17
N SER A 73 0.56 -12.83 -5.15
CA SER A 73 0.93 -12.75 -6.55
C SER A 73 0.62 -11.38 -7.12
N ALA A 74 1.44 -10.98 -8.09
CA ALA A 74 1.24 -9.82 -8.96
C ALA A 74 -0.02 -9.96 -9.84
N ASP A 75 -0.33 -11.19 -10.25
CA ASP A 75 -1.47 -11.52 -11.12
C ASP A 75 -2.66 -12.08 -10.33
N ALA A 76 -2.75 -11.75 -9.03
CA ALA A 76 -3.80 -12.26 -8.18
C ALA A 76 -5.18 -11.74 -8.60
N ASP A 77 -6.21 -12.58 -8.41
CA ASP A 77 -7.60 -12.13 -8.52
C ASP A 77 -7.87 -11.11 -7.41
N LEU A 78 -8.13 -9.85 -7.80
CA LEU A 78 -8.32 -8.74 -6.87
C LEU A 78 -9.55 -8.90 -5.97
N SER A 79 -10.50 -9.77 -6.35
CA SER A 79 -11.65 -10.12 -5.49
C SER A 79 -11.27 -11.04 -4.33
N CYS A 80 -10.12 -11.71 -4.40
CA CYS A 80 -9.63 -12.66 -3.41
C CYS A 80 -8.56 -12.02 -2.51
N ILE A 81 -8.97 -11.06 -1.68
CA ILE A 81 -8.06 -10.40 -0.74
C ILE A 81 -7.52 -11.41 0.26
N GLU A 82 -6.19 -11.56 0.34
CA GLU A 82 -5.56 -12.49 1.27
C GLU A 82 -5.29 -11.87 2.64
N ARG A 83 -5.03 -10.57 2.66
CA ARG A 83 -4.80 -9.80 3.88
C ARG A 83 -5.05 -8.33 3.65
N ARG A 84 -5.51 -7.61 4.67
CA ARG A 84 -5.65 -6.15 4.64
C ARG A 84 -4.79 -5.50 5.70
N ALA A 85 -3.97 -4.53 5.31
CA ALA A 85 -3.20 -3.68 6.22
C ALA A 85 -3.91 -2.34 6.42
N TYR A 86 -4.13 -1.90 7.66
CA TYR A 86 -4.87 -0.67 7.96
C TYR A 86 -4.42 -0.04 9.28
N PHE A 87 -4.78 1.22 9.53
CA PHE A 87 -4.54 1.86 10.83
C PHE A 87 -5.52 1.33 11.87
N GLY A 88 -4.99 0.68 12.90
CA GLY A 88 -5.72 0.32 14.11
C GLY A 88 -5.68 1.41 15.18
N PRO A 89 -6.28 1.14 16.35
CA PRO A 89 -6.30 2.08 17.47
C PRO A 89 -4.90 2.57 17.83
N ARG A 90 -4.79 3.88 18.15
CA ARG A 90 -3.54 4.56 18.53
C ARG A 90 -2.48 4.64 17.41
N GLY A 91 -2.88 4.58 16.14
CA GLY A 91 -1.99 4.76 14.98
C GLY A 91 -1.08 3.57 14.68
N GLY A 92 -1.32 2.41 15.30
CA GLY A 92 -0.59 1.18 15.00
C GLY A 92 -1.17 0.45 13.79
N VAL A 93 -0.34 -0.01 12.86
CA VAL A 93 -0.80 -0.80 11.71
C VAL A 93 -1.27 -2.20 12.16
N ARG A 94 -2.43 -2.63 11.66
CA ARG A 94 -3.03 -3.96 11.87
C ARG A 94 -3.13 -4.70 10.55
N PHE A 95 -3.22 -6.02 10.67
CA PHE A 95 -3.40 -6.93 9.54
C PHE A 95 -4.59 -7.84 9.85
N GLU A 96 -5.57 -7.87 8.96
CA GLU A 96 -6.70 -8.81 8.96
C GLU A 96 -6.54 -9.81 7.83
#